data_AF-A0A2E6DN63-F1
#
_entry.id   AF-A0A2E6DN63-F1
#
_cell.length_a   1.000
_cell.length_b   1.000
_cell.length_c   1.000
_cell.angle_alpha   90.00
_cell.angle_beta   90.00
_cell.angle_gamma   90.00
#
_symmetry.space_group_name_H-M   'P 1'
#
loop_
_entity.id
_entity.type
_entity.pdbx_description
1 polymer ?
#
loop_
_entity_poly.entity_id
_entity_poly.type
_entity_poly.pdbx_seq_one_letter_code
_entity_poly.pdbx_strand_id
1 'polypeptide(L)'
;MSLLRASSEAVNTDVKIEQLEDGANVEHGSALVRYTESAVRLDSDLTESRDHLLRIAGAQALVEAAATVSAFEGLNRIADVTGIQLDSGLVDESADFRSDLGIDSYAGATNTKSHGSAQRADNVMGIFR
;
A
#
# COMPACT_ATOMS: atom_id res chain seq x y z
N MET A 1 -10.44 5.83 12.90
CA MET A 1 -9.93 4.54 12.38
C MET A 1 -10.23 4.52 10.90
N SER A 2 -9.21 4.68 10.05
CA SER A 2 -9.39 4.69 8.60
C SER A 2 -9.55 3.24 8.12
N LEU A 3 -10.63 2.95 7.39
CA LEU A 3 -10.93 1.63 6.85
C LEU A 3 -10.53 1.57 5.37
N LEU A 4 -10.05 0.42 4.92
CA LEU A 4 -9.81 0.14 3.49
C LEU A 4 -11.15 -0.05 2.77
N ARG A 5 -11.25 0.31 1.48
CA ARG A 5 -12.50 0.37 0.69
C ARG A 5 -13.47 -0.79 0.94
N ALA A 6 -13.03 -2.04 0.81
CA ALA A 6 -13.89 -3.21 1.03
C ALA A 6 -14.45 -3.29 2.46
N SER A 7 -13.69 -2.85 3.45
CA SER A 7 -14.14 -2.76 4.84
C SER A 7 -15.06 -1.56 5.05
N SER A 8 -14.81 -0.44 4.38
CA SER A 8 -15.63 0.78 4.46
C SER A 8 -16.99 0.59 3.81
N GLU A 9 -17.06 -0.10 2.67
CA GLU A 9 -18.32 -0.51 2.03
C GLU A 9 -19.15 -1.44 2.92
N ALA A 10 -18.49 -2.40 3.60
CA ALA A 10 -19.16 -3.31 4.52
C ALA A 10 -19.81 -2.59 5.73
N VAL A 11 -19.32 -1.40 6.08
CA VAL A 11 -19.89 -0.54 7.12
C VAL A 11 -20.52 0.74 6.58
N ASN A 12 -20.80 0.79 5.26
CA ASN A 12 -21.46 1.90 4.57
C ASN A 12 -20.79 3.27 4.83
N THR A 13 -19.46 3.28 4.80
CA THR A 13 -18.61 4.46 4.99
C THR A 13 -17.84 4.73 3.70
N ASP A 14 -17.90 5.96 3.20
CA ASP A 14 -17.09 6.39 2.06
C ASP A 14 -15.66 6.67 2.51
N VAL A 15 -14.67 6.08 1.82
CA VAL A 15 -13.26 6.41 2.03
C VAL A 15 -12.97 7.74 1.34
N LYS A 16 -12.61 8.74 2.14
CA LYS A 16 -12.18 10.05 1.65
C LYS A 16 -10.67 10.06 1.56
N ILE A 17 -10.15 9.88 0.35
CA ILE A 17 -8.71 9.85 0.07
C ILE A 17 -8.04 11.15 0.52
N GLU A 18 -8.77 12.27 0.47
CA GLU A 18 -8.28 13.59 0.88
C GLU A 18 -8.11 13.73 2.40
N GLN A 19 -8.58 12.75 3.17
CA GLN A 19 -8.50 12.72 4.64
C GLN A 19 -7.46 11.72 5.15
N LEU A 20 -6.66 11.13 4.27
CA LEU A 20 -5.54 10.29 4.68
C LEU A 20 -4.45 11.14 5.35
N GLU A 21 -3.93 10.65 6.47
CA GLU A 21 -2.90 11.33 7.25
C GLU A 21 -1.66 10.44 7.39
N ASP A 22 -0.48 11.07 7.41
CA ASP A 22 0.79 10.38 7.54
C ASP A 22 0.85 9.60 8.86
N GLY A 23 0.97 8.28 8.74
CA GLY A 23 1.12 7.39 9.88
C GLY A 23 -0.19 6.98 10.56
N ALA A 24 -1.36 7.38 10.06
CA ALA A 24 -2.67 6.84 10.44
C ALA A 24 -2.94 6.68 11.96
N ASN A 25 -2.51 7.65 12.78
CA ASN A 25 -2.54 7.62 14.26
C ASN A 25 -1.74 6.48 14.92
N VAL A 26 -0.79 5.89 14.21
CA VAL A 26 0.17 4.94 14.78
C VAL A 26 1.24 5.74 15.54
N GLU A 27 1.68 5.19 16.68
CA GLU A 27 2.81 5.75 17.43
C GLU A 27 4.04 5.88 16.51
N HIS A 28 4.64 7.08 16.48
CA HIS A 28 5.72 7.45 15.56
C HIS A 28 5.40 7.29 14.06
N GLY A 29 4.12 7.19 13.68
CA GLY A 29 3.69 6.86 12.32
C GLY A 29 4.28 7.76 11.24
N SER A 30 4.27 9.09 11.43
CA SER A 30 4.82 10.01 10.42
C SER A 30 6.33 9.84 10.23
N ALA A 31 7.08 9.51 11.29
CA ALA A 31 8.52 9.23 11.20
C ALA A 31 8.79 7.88 10.52
N LEU A 32 7.96 6.87 10.77
CA LEU A 32 8.00 5.57 10.07
C LEU A 32 7.75 5.75 8.58
N VAL A 33 6.72 6.51 8.20
CA VAL A 33 6.41 6.84 6.80
C VAL A 33 7.59 7.58 6.17
N ARG A 34 8.11 8.64 6.79
CA ARG A 34 9.24 9.40 6.22
C ARG A 34 10.49 8.55 6.02
N TYR A 35 10.85 7.72 7.00
CA TYR A 35 11.99 6.80 6.87
C TYR A 35 11.77 5.79 5.74
N THR A 36 10.59 5.19 5.66
CA THR A 36 10.21 4.23 4.61
C THR A 36 10.34 4.85 3.23
N GLU A 37 9.72 6.01 3.04
CA GLU A 37 9.77 6.75 1.79
C GLU A 37 11.19 7.09 1.35
N SER A 38 11.98 7.62 2.27
CA SER A 38 13.38 8.00 2.02
C SER A 38 14.24 6.78 1.70
N ALA A 39 13.98 5.63 2.34
CA ALA A 39 14.67 4.38 2.07
C ALA A 39 14.32 3.76 0.71
N VAL A 40 13.06 3.82 0.30
CA VAL A 40 12.59 3.29 -1.00
C VAL A 40 13.06 4.18 -2.15
N ARG A 41 12.90 5.50 -2.03
CA ARG A 41 13.27 6.46 -3.09
C ARG A 41 14.76 6.81 -3.11
N LEU A 42 15.51 6.38 -2.09
CA LEU A 42 16.90 6.77 -1.87
C LEU A 42 17.04 8.29 -1.80
N ASP A 43 16.10 8.93 -1.10
CA ASP A 43 16.10 10.39 -0.91
C ASP A 43 17.37 10.80 -0.13
N SER A 44 17.83 12.04 -0.35
CA SER A 44 19.08 12.55 0.24
C SER A 44 19.06 12.60 1.77
N ASP A 45 17.87 12.57 2.38
CA ASP A 45 17.66 12.65 3.83
C ASP A 45 17.57 11.28 4.53
N LEU A 46 17.88 10.18 3.84
CA LEU A 46 17.80 8.83 4.41
C LEU A 46 18.56 8.68 5.74
N THR A 47 19.73 9.31 5.83
CA THR A 47 20.51 9.29 7.07
C THR A 47 19.80 10.05 8.19
N GLU A 48 19.24 11.22 7.88
CA GLU A 48 18.54 12.06 8.87
C GLU A 48 17.25 11.39 9.37
N SER A 49 16.44 10.86 8.45
CA SER A 49 15.18 10.19 8.79
C SER A 49 15.40 8.92 9.61
N ARG A 50 16.43 8.13 9.26
CA ARG A 50 16.87 6.97 10.06
C ARG A 50 17.30 7.37 11.46
N ASP A 51 18.14 8.39 11.59
CA ASP A 51 18.65 8.83 12.89
C ASP A 51 17.52 9.44 13.74
N HIS A 52 16.55 10.11 13.13
CA HIS A 52 15.35 10.60 13.81
C HIS A 52 14.51 9.45 14.34
N LEU A 53 14.21 8.43 13.52
CA LEU A 53 13.44 7.26 13.95
C LEU A 53 14.15 6.50 15.07
N LEU A 54 15.48 6.34 14.97
CA LEU A 54 16.30 5.73 16.03
C LEU A 54 16.14 6.47 17.37
N ARG A 55 16.16 7.81 17.36
CA ARG A 55 16.05 8.62 18.58
C ARG A 55 14.69 8.49 19.25
N ILE A 56 13.60 8.43 18.49
CA ILE A 56 12.25 8.47 19.06
C ILE A 56 11.68 7.09 19.35
N ALA A 57 12.00 6.08 18.54
CA ALA A 57 11.43 4.73 18.62
C ALA A 57 12.44 3.68 19.10
N GLY A 58 13.74 4.00 19.10
CA GLY A 58 14.79 3.09 19.55
C GLY A 58 15.28 2.11 18.47
N ALA A 59 16.37 1.40 18.80
CA ALA A 59 17.08 0.56 17.85
C ALA A 59 16.25 -0.65 17.36
N GLN A 60 15.48 -1.28 18.26
CA GLN A 60 14.65 -2.43 17.90
C GLN A 60 13.56 -2.03 16.89
N ALA A 61 12.87 -0.92 17.13
CA ALA A 61 11.85 -0.41 16.21
C ALA A 61 12.44 -0.04 14.85
N LEU A 62 13.64 0.57 14.81
CA LEU A 62 14.32 0.86 13.55
C LEU A 62 14.66 -0.41 12.77
N VAL A 63 15.13 -1.48 13.44
CA VAL A 63 15.44 -2.76 12.78
C VAL A 63 14.18 -3.38 12.17
N GLU A 64 13.07 -3.40 12.90
CA GLU A 64 11.79 -3.91 12.40
C GLU A 64 11.27 -3.08 11.22
N ALA A 65 11.39 -1.75 11.28
CA ALA A 65 11.04 -0.87 10.18
C ALA A 65 11.89 -1.17 8.94
N ALA A 66 13.22 -1.27 9.09
CA ALA A 66 14.12 -1.59 7.99
C ALA A 66 13.87 -2.97 7.37
N ALA A 67 13.57 -3.98 8.21
CA ALA A 67 13.20 -5.32 7.76
C ALA A 67 11.89 -5.28 6.96
N THR A 68 10.89 -4.53 7.44
CA THR A 68 9.61 -4.34 6.76
C THR A 68 9.79 -3.68 5.39
N VAL A 69 10.52 -2.56 5.32
CA VAL A 69 10.87 -1.87 4.06
C VAL A 69 11.51 -2.86 3.08
N SER A 70 12.51 -3.60 3.53
CA SER A 70 13.25 -4.55 2.70
C SER A 70 12.37 -5.68 2.17
N ALA A 71 11.46 -6.20 2.99
CA ALA A 71 10.54 -7.25 2.59
C ALA A 71 9.58 -6.79 1.49
N PHE A 72 8.96 -5.62 1.64
CA PHE A 72 8.03 -5.08 0.65
C PHE A 72 8.73 -4.68 -0.66
N GLU A 73 9.91 -4.08 -0.59
CA GLU A 73 10.72 -3.80 -1.79
C GLU A 73 11.13 -5.09 -2.52
N GLY A 74 11.46 -6.15 -1.78
CA GLY A 74 11.71 -7.47 -2.36
C GLY A 74 10.49 -8.02 -3.11
N LEU A 75 9.31 -7.94 -2.49
CA LEU A 75 8.06 -8.38 -3.10
C LEU A 75 7.69 -7.56 -4.34
N ASN A 76 7.86 -6.23 -4.30
CA ASN A 76 7.63 -5.35 -5.45
C ASN A 76 8.50 -5.76 -6.64
N ARG A 77 9.80 -5.99 -6.43
CA ARG A 77 10.71 -6.41 -7.50
C ARG A 77 10.34 -7.78 -8.08
N ILE A 78 9.90 -8.72 -7.23
CA ILE A 78 9.42 -10.02 -7.70
C ILE A 78 8.15 -9.85 -8.53
N ALA A 79 7.22 -9.02 -8.08
CA ALA A 79 5.98 -8.71 -8.79
C ALA A 79 6.27 -8.10 -10.17
N ASP A 80 7.17 -7.13 -10.23
CA ASP A 80 7.57 -6.46 -11.47
C ASP A 80 8.20 -7.42 -12.48
N VAL A 81 9.10 -8.30 -12.02
CA VAL A 81 9.80 -9.26 -12.89
C VAL A 81 8.90 -10.41 -13.34
N THR A 82 7.96 -10.84 -12.48
CA THR A 82 7.05 -11.96 -12.82
C THR A 82 5.81 -11.52 -13.58
N GLY A 83 5.49 -10.23 -13.55
CA GLY A 83 4.28 -9.70 -14.18
C GLY A 83 3.01 -10.13 -13.46
N ILE A 84 3.04 -10.20 -12.12
CA ILE A 84 1.86 -10.58 -11.34
C ILE A 84 0.68 -9.68 -11.68
N GLN A 85 -0.48 -10.30 -11.90
CA GLN A 85 -1.71 -9.59 -12.24
C GLN A 85 -2.52 -9.30 -10.99
N LEU A 86 -3.26 -8.20 -11.00
CA LEU A 86 -4.35 -8.03 -10.05
C LEU A 86 -5.42 -9.10 -10.29
N ASP A 87 -6.04 -9.56 -9.20
CA ASP A 87 -7.19 -10.47 -9.27
C ASP A 87 -8.33 -9.82 -10.07
N SER A 88 -9.01 -10.59 -10.93
CA SER A 88 -10.03 -10.06 -11.84
C SER A 88 -11.15 -9.31 -11.13
N GLY A 89 -11.55 -9.73 -9.93
CA GLY A 89 -12.54 -9.00 -9.14
C GLY A 89 -12.01 -7.65 -8.66
N LEU A 90 -10.75 -7.61 -8.22
CA LEU A 90 -10.08 -6.39 -7.76
C LEU A 90 -9.78 -5.41 -8.91
N VAL A 91 -9.48 -5.91 -10.12
CA VAL A 91 -9.18 -5.07 -11.29
C VAL A 91 -10.30 -4.08 -11.58
N ASP A 92 -11.52 -4.59 -11.63
CA ASP A 92 -12.67 -3.78 -12.00
C ASP A 92 -13.20 -2.98 -10.80
N GLU A 93 -13.14 -3.55 -9.60
CA GLU A 93 -13.52 -2.86 -8.35
C GLU A 93 -12.63 -1.68 -7.96
N SER A 94 -11.38 -1.65 -8.41
CA SER A 94 -10.42 -0.59 -8.08
C SER A 94 -10.07 0.31 -9.27
N ALA A 95 -10.81 0.21 -10.39
CA ALA A 95 -10.51 0.95 -11.62
C ALA A 95 -10.58 2.48 -11.44
N ASP A 96 -11.58 2.98 -10.72
CA ASP A 96 -11.76 4.41 -10.44
C ASP A 96 -10.62 4.98 -9.58
N PHE A 97 -10.30 4.35 -8.44
CA PHE A 97 -9.25 4.83 -7.55
C PHE A 97 -7.85 4.71 -8.18
N ARG A 98 -7.60 3.68 -8.99
CA ARG A 98 -6.31 3.55 -9.71
C ARG A 98 -6.14 4.68 -10.72
N SER A 99 -7.20 5.04 -11.43
CA SER A 99 -7.20 6.19 -12.32
C SER A 99 -6.97 7.48 -11.54
N ASP A 100 -7.73 7.71 -10.46
CA ASP A 100 -7.66 8.94 -9.66
C ASP A 100 -6.31 9.14 -8.97
N LEU A 101 -5.66 8.06 -8.52
CA LEU A 101 -4.31 8.10 -7.94
C LEU A 101 -3.19 8.05 -8.98
N GLY A 102 -3.53 7.96 -10.27
CA GLY A 102 -2.55 7.85 -11.35
C GLY A 102 -1.77 6.53 -11.35
N ILE A 103 -2.26 5.48 -10.69
CA ILE A 103 -1.63 4.16 -10.62
C ILE A 103 -1.52 3.53 -12.02
N ASP A 104 -2.49 3.82 -12.90
CA ASP A 104 -2.47 3.31 -14.28
C ASP A 104 -1.30 3.86 -15.13
N SER A 105 -0.57 4.87 -14.63
CA SER A 105 0.61 5.41 -15.30
C SER A 105 1.90 4.63 -15.06
N TYR A 106 1.93 3.73 -14.05
CA TYR A 106 3.10 2.91 -13.76
C TYR A 106 3.23 1.76 -14.75
N ALA A 107 4.48 1.38 -15.07
CA ALA A 107 4.78 0.34 -16.05
C ALA A 107 4.12 -1.02 -15.72
N GLY A 108 3.98 -1.36 -14.43
CA GLY A 108 3.34 -2.60 -13.99
C GLY A 108 1.85 -2.71 -14.35
N ALA A 109 1.17 -1.59 -14.64
CA ALA A 109 -0.25 -1.60 -15.02
C ALA A 109 -0.51 -2.45 -16.27
N THR A 110 0.46 -2.57 -17.18
CA THR A 110 0.33 -3.39 -18.40
C THR A 110 0.20 -4.89 -18.12
N ASN A 111 0.62 -5.34 -16.94
CA ASN A 111 0.51 -6.75 -16.55
C ASN A 111 -0.93 -7.14 -16.25
N THR A 112 -1.78 -6.16 -15.91
CA THR A 112 -3.19 -6.37 -15.55
C THR A 112 -4.12 -6.12 -16.73
N LYS A 113 -5.05 -7.05 -17.00
CA LYS A 113 -6.08 -6.89 -18.03
C LYS A 113 -7.45 -6.76 -17.38
N SER A 114 -8.17 -5.68 -17.67
CA SER A 114 -9.58 -5.57 -17.30
C SER A 114 -10.43 -6.45 -18.21
N HIS A 115 -11.41 -7.13 -17.61
CA HIS A 115 -12.38 -7.95 -18.33
C HIS A 115 -13.67 -7.18 -18.66
N GLY A 116 -13.75 -5.89 -18.29
CA GLY A 116 -14.87 -5.02 -18.64
C GLY A 116 -16.17 -5.35 -17.89
N SER A 117 -16.11 -6.17 -16.85
CA SER A 117 -17.25 -6.50 -16.01
C SER A 117 -16.76 -6.70 -14.59
N ALA A 118 -17.15 -5.81 -13.67
CA ALA A 118 -17.01 -6.01 -12.24
C ALA A 118 -17.83 -7.24 -11.80
N GLN A 119 -17.31 -8.43 -12.12
CA GLN A 119 -17.80 -9.67 -11.59
C GLN A 119 -17.13 -9.74 -10.23
N ARG A 120 -17.85 -9.22 -9.23
CA ARG A 120 -17.57 -9.51 -7.82
C ARG A 120 -17.14 -10.98 -7.78
N ALA A 121 -16.00 -11.26 -7.15
CA ALA A 121 -15.76 -12.63 -6.73
C ALA A 121 -16.98 -12.99 -5.89
N ASP A 122 -17.93 -13.74 -6.44
CA ASP A 122 -19.24 -14.03 -5.84
C ASP A 122 -19.11 -14.67 -4.43
N ASN A 123 -17.87 -15.00 -4.04
CA ASN A 123 -17.56 -16.04 -3.10
C ASN A 123 -16.43 -15.68 -2.12
N VAL A 124 -16.21 -14.43 -1.70
CA VAL A 124 -15.39 -14.20 -0.48
C VAL A 124 -16.03 -14.95 0.71
N MET A 125 -17.37 -15.03 0.73
CA MET A 125 -18.14 -15.86 1.67
C MET A 125 -18.17 -17.37 1.31
N GLY A 126 -17.62 -17.77 0.17
CA GLY A 126 -17.51 -19.16 -0.28
C GLY A 126 -16.16 -19.80 0.04
N ILE A 127 -15.13 -19.01 0.40
CA ILE A 127 -13.84 -19.52 0.87
C ILE A 127 -13.97 -20.13 2.29
N PHE A 128 -14.97 -19.69 3.06
CA PHE A 128 -15.22 -20.13 4.44
C PHE A 128 -16.47 -21.03 4.58
N ARG A 129 -16.93 -21.66 3.50
CA ARG A 129 -17.99 -22.69 3.53
C ARG A 129 -17.47 -24.05 3.13
#